data_AF-A0A4Q5QNJ8-F1
#
_entry.id   AF-A0A4Q5QNJ8-F1
#
_cell.length_a   1.000
_cell.length_b   1.000
_cell.length_c   1.000
_cell.angle_alpha   90.00
_cell.angle_beta   90.00
_cell.angle_gamma   90.00
#
_symmetry.space_group_name_H-M   'P 1'
#
loop_
_entity.id
_entity.type
_entity.pdbx_description
1 polymer ?
#
loop_
_entity_poly.entity_id
_entity_poly.type
_entity_poly.pdbx_seq_one_letter_code
_entity_poly.pdbx_strand_id
1 'polypeptide(L)'
;MYLQHLAERSFKNENYAQKLNSLQSQVQRAVSDVYGYSQRLKVASEVESKRRELEHLQVGSQLNRLQATDSRLEVKRGFDGASAQAAQAQRDLQALQAERDAYNENWRGQVGQELTEQSRKLSDARENLKKAELRRQLVELRADQDGTVLTVAKVSPGSVMQSGEQLITLVPTSAPLEAEINVAGADAGYIHPGDPSNLKLDTLPYTTYGTVEGVVRVISPDSFSTAPEDQQPKRGSQPVQPRPLGSSYYRARVTLDATHLHDIPSWFHLTPGMPLTADIKVGKRTLVAYLFSRVLPAFMDGMREP
;
A
#
# COMPACT_ATOMS: atom_id res chain seq x y z
N MET A 1 -10.14 16.33 -29.29
CA MET A 1 -8.89 17.09 -29.00
C MET A 1 -7.62 16.31 -29.36
N TYR A 2 -7.37 15.09 -28.87
CA TYR A 2 -6.13 14.35 -29.19
C TYR A 2 -5.80 14.20 -30.69
N LEU A 3 -6.79 13.81 -31.51
CA LEU A 3 -6.63 13.70 -32.97
C LEU A 3 -6.28 15.04 -33.64
N GLN A 4 -6.76 16.15 -33.09
CA GLN A 4 -6.49 17.50 -33.59
C GLN A 4 -5.05 17.91 -33.28
N HIS A 5 -4.54 17.60 -32.09
CA HIS A 5 -3.15 17.83 -31.70
C HIS A 5 -2.16 17.00 -32.54
N LEU A 6 -2.50 15.73 -32.81
CA LEU A 6 -1.70 14.89 -33.71
C LEU A 6 -1.69 15.43 -35.14
N ALA A 7 -2.86 15.86 -35.65
CA ALA A 7 -2.97 16.45 -36.97
C ALA A 7 -2.13 17.74 -37.07
N GLU A 8 -2.21 18.63 -36.07
CA GLU A 8 -1.42 19.86 -36.04
C GLU A 8 0.09 19.58 -36.02
N ARG A 9 0.55 18.64 -35.18
CA ARG A 9 1.97 18.24 -35.16
C ARG A 9 2.41 17.67 -36.50
N SER A 10 1.61 16.79 -37.09
CA SER A 10 1.94 16.17 -38.39
C SER A 10 2.08 17.22 -39.48
N PHE A 11 1.14 18.17 -39.53
CA PHE A 11 1.16 19.28 -40.49
C PHE A 11 2.37 20.19 -40.30
N LYS A 12 2.72 20.55 -39.05
CA LYS A 12 3.92 21.36 -38.79
C LYS A 12 5.20 20.62 -39.16
N ASN A 13 5.31 19.33 -38.84
CA ASN A 13 6.49 18.54 -39.21
C ASN A 13 6.61 18.34 -40.73
N GLU A 14 5.50 18.20 -41.44
CA GLU A 14 5.50 18.15 -42.90
C GLU A 14 5.97 19.49 -43.50
N ASN A 15 5.52 20.61 -42.95
CA ASN A 15 5.99 21.93 -43.36
C ASN A 15 7.51 22.10 -43.14
N TYR A 16 8.03 21.68 -41.97
CA TYR A 16 9.48 21.65 -41.72
C TYR A 16 10.20 20.74 -42.71
N ALA A 17 9.67 19.57 -43.03
CA ALA A 17 10.27 18.65 -43.99
C ALA A 17 10.35 19.26 -45.39
N GLN A 18 9.29 19.92 -45.86
CA GLN A 18 9.29 20.61 -47.16
C GLN A 18 10.34 21.72 -47.21
N LYS A 19 10.41 22.57 -46.17
CA LYS A 19 11.41 23.64 -46.07
C LYS A 19 12.84 23.09 -46.01
N LEU A 20 13.08 22.05 -45.22
CA LEU A 20 14.39 21.39 -45.13
C LEU A 20 14.81 20.82 -46.49
N ASN A 21 13.92 20.16 -47.22
CA ASN A 21 14.21 19.65 -48.55
C ASN A 21 14.59 20.77 -49.54
N SER A 22 13.89 21.91 -49.48
CA SER A 22 14.22 23.08 -50.32
C SER A 22 15.59 23.67 -49.99
N LEU A 23 15.91 23.81 -48.69
CA LEU A 23 17.20 24.31 -48.21
C LEU A 23 18.33 23.34 -48.55
N GLN A 24 18.10 22.04 -48.42
CA GLN A 24 19.07 21.02 -48.77
C GLN A 24 19.39 21.03 -50.27
N SER A 25 18.37 21.23 -51.11
CA SER A 25 18.56 21.44 -52.55
C SER A 25 19.31 22.74 -52.87
N GLN A 26 19.15 23.78 -52.05
CA GLN A 26 19.90 25.03 -52.17
C GLN A 26 21.37 24.86 -51.75
N VAL A 27 21.64 24.16 -50.65
CA VAL A 27 23.00 23.80 -50.20
C VAL A 27 23.70 22.98 -51.28
N GLN A 28 23.04 21.97 -51.84
CA GLN A 28 23.62 21.11 -52.88
C GLN A 28 24.01 21.92 -54.13
N ARG A 29 23.17 22.87 -54.56
CA ARG A 29 23.48 23.78 -55.66
C ARG A 29 24.69 24.67 -55.34
N ALA A 30 24.68 25.33 -54.18
CA ALA A 30 25.78 26.21 -53.78
C ALA A 30 27.11 25.47 -53.65
N VAL A 31 27.10 24.25 -53.09
CA VAL A 31 28.30 23.38 -53.00
C VAL A 31 28.78 22.95 -54.39
N SER A 32 27.86 22.66 -55.32
CA SER A 32 28.21 22.37 -56.72
C SER A 32 28.87 23.57 -57.40
N ASP A 33 28.40 24.79 -57.12
CA ASP A 33 29.00 26.02 -57.66
C ASP A 33 30.42 26.21 -57.10
N VAL A 34 30.63 26.01 -55.80
CA VAL A 34 31.97 26.02 -55.17
C VAL A 34 32.90 25.03 -55.86
N TYR A 35 32.42 23.80 -56.11
CA TYR A 35 33.20 22.80 -56.83
C TYR A 35 33.56 23.28 -58.24
N GLY A 36 32.61 23.82 -59.00
CA GLY A 36 32.85 24.36 -60.34
C GLY A 36 33.89 25.49 -60.35
N TYR A 37 33.77 26.45 -59.44
CA TYR A 37 34.76 27.52 -59.28
C TYR A 37 36.13 27.02 -58.81
N SER A 38 36.17 25.98 -57.97
CA SER A 38 37.44 25.38 -57.51
C SER A 38 38.24 24.78 -58.68
N GLN A 39 37.57 24.10 -59.62
CA GLN A 39 38.20 23.55 -60.81
C GLN A 39 38.71 24.66 -61.74
N ARG A 40 37.90 25.70 -61.97
CA ARG A 40 38.31 26.87 -62.76
C ARG A 40 39.49 27.59 -62.13
N LEU A 41 39.51 27.74 -60.81
CA LEU A 41 40.59 28.40 -60.09
C LEU A 41 41.89 27.60 -60.19
N LYS A 42 41.81 26.26 -60.15
CA LYS A 42 42.97 25.38 -60.38
C LYS A 42 43.56 25.61 -61.78
N VAL A 43 42.73 25.57 -62.82
CA VAL A 43 43.18 25.82 -64.20
C VAL A 43 43.76 27.22 -64.36
N ALA A 44 43.09 28.26 -63.84
CA ALA A 44 43.58 29.63 -63.91
C ALA A 44 44.92 29.82 -63.19
N SER A 45 45.13 29.11 -62.07
CA SER A 45 46.41 29.12 -61.34
C SER A 45 47.52 28.42 -62.11
N GLU A 46 47.22 27.30 -62.78
CA GLU A 46 48.17 26.60 -63.65
C GLU A 46 48.56 27.46 -64.86
N VAL A 47 47.59 28.14 -65.50
CA VAL A 47 47.84 29.07 -66.61
C VAL A 47 48.73 30.22 -66.16
N GLU A 48 48.46 30.84 -65.01
CA GLU A 48 49.31 31.91 -64.47
C GLU A 48 50.74 31.39 -64.21
N SER A 49 50.88 30.20 -63.62
CA SER A 49 52.18 29.58 -63.34
C SER A 49 52.99 29.36 -64.64
N LYS A 50 52.35 28.83 -65.70
CA LYS A 50 53.00 28.63 -66.99
C LYS A 50 53.36 29.94 -67.69
N ARG A 51 52.50 30.97 -67.61
CA ARG A 51 52.82 32.31 -68.15
C ARG A 51 53.99 32.95 -67.41
N ARG A 52 54.08 32.76 -66.10
CA ARG A 52 55.22 33.21 -65.29
C ARG A 52 56.52 32.50 -65.67
N GLU A 53 56.47 31.18 -65.90
CA GLU A 53 57.62 30.39 -66.37
C GLU A 53 58.13 30.88 -67.74
N LEU A 54 57.22 31.11 -68.70
CA LEU A 54 57.57 31.63 -70.02
C LEU A 54 58.18 33.04 -70.00
N GLU A 55 57.72 33.91 -69.10
CA GLU A 55 58.31 35.23 -68.88
C GLU A 55 59.74 35.12 -68.30
N HIS A 56 59.98 34.22 -67.34
CA HIS A 56 61.32 33.96 -66.81
C HIS A 56 62.29 33.44 -67.88
N LEU A 57 61.81 32.64 -68.83
CA LEU A 57 62.56 32.15 -69.98
C LEU A 57 62.74 33.22 -71.09
N GLN A 58 62.29 34.46 -70.87
CA GLN A 58 62.33 35.57 -71.82
C GLN A 58 61.63 35.33 -73.17
N VAL A 59 60.77 34.29 -73.25
CA VAL A 59 59.96 33.96 -74.43
C VAL A 59 58.50 34.39 -74.29
N GLY A 60 58.12 34.93 -73.12
CA GLY A 60 56.77 35.41 -72.81
C GLY A 60 56.71 36.92 -72.55
N SER A 61 55.52 37.51 -72.71
CA SER A 61 55.24 38.93 -72.41
C SER A 61 54.74 39.12 -70.98
N GLN A 62 55.26 40.12 -70.26
CA GLN A 62 54.80 40.54 -68.93
C GLN A 62 53.29 40.88 -68.93
N LEU A 63 52.78 41.47 -70.02
CA LEU A 63 51.35 41.78 -70.17
C LEU A 63 50.48 40.52 -70.10
N ASN A 64 50.92 39.43 -70.75
CA ASN A 64 50.18 38.16 -70.74
C ASN A 64 50.17 37.52 -69.35
N ARG A 65 51.24 37.66 -68.56
CA ARG A 65 51.24 37.22 -67.15
C ARG A 65 50.25 38.05 -66.33
N LEU A 66 50.28 39.38 -66.45
CA LEU A 66 49.38 40.25 -65.70
C LEU A 66 47.91 39.97 -66.03
N GLN A 67 47.58 39.74 -67.31
CA GLN A 67 46.24 39.30 -67.73
C GLN A 67 45.85 37.96 -67.10
N ALA A 68 46.76 36.98 -67.06
CA ALA A 68 46.50 35.70 -66.40
C ALA A 68 46.30 35.86 -64.88
N THR A 69 47.08 36.73 -64.23
CA THR A 69 46.90 37.05 -62.80
C THR A 69 45.52 37.69 -62.56
N ASP A 70 45.10 38.65 -63.38
CA ASP A 70 43.79 39.30 -63.25
C ASP A 70 42.63 38.31 -63.43
N SER A 71 42.69 37.47 -64.47
CA SER A 71 41.71 36.39 -64.69
C SER A 71 41.67 35.41 -63.50
N ARG A 72 42.82 35.02 -62.93
CA ARG A 72 42.84 34.18 -61.73
C ARG A 72 42.17 34.87 -60.54
N LEU A 73 42.43 36.15 -60.32
CA LEU A 73 41.84 36.92 -59.21
C LEU A 73 40.32 37.08 -59.38
N GLU A 74 39.83 37.23 -60.61
CA GLU A 74 38.39 37.23 -60.91
C GLU A 74 37.75 35.88 -60.59
N VAL A 75 38.34 34.77 -61.06
CA VAL A 75 37.86 33.42 -60.73
C VAL A 75 37.92 33.16 -59.23
N LYS A 76 38.97 33.63 -58.54
CA LYS A 76 39.10 33.54 -57.09
C LYS A 76 37.97 34.29 -56.37
N ARG A 77 37.64 35.52 -56.78
CA ARG A 77 36.50 36.26 -56.22
C ARG A 77 35.18 35.50 -56.40
N GLY A 78 34.98 34.87 -57.57
CA GLY A 78 33.84 33.98 -57.81
C GLY A 78 33.82 32.77 -56.86
N PHE A 79 34.96 32.12 -56.66
CA PHE A 79 35.11 31.02 -55.71
C PHE A 79 34.80 31.46 -54.26
N ASP A 80 35.37 32.57 -53.82
CA ASP A 80 35.18 33.09 -52.45
C ASP A 80 33.70 33.47 -52.23
N GLY A 81 33.04 34.08 -53.22
CA GLY A 81 31.61 34.38 -53.19
C GLY A 81 30.72 33.13 -53.12
N ALA A 82 30.99 32.14 -53.98
CA ALA A 82 30.27 30.86 -53.96
C ALA A 82 30.48 30.12 -52.63
N SER A 83 31.68 30.15 -52.06
CA SER A 83 32.02 29.54 -50.78
C SER A 83 31.25 30.19 -49.62
N ALA A 84 31.19 31.52 -49.59
CA ALA A 84 30.40 32.25 -48.61
C ALA A 84 28.90 31.93 -48.72
N GLN A 85 28.37 31.81 -49.94
CA GLN A 85 26.98 31.44 -50.19
C GLN A 85 26.67 30.00 -49.75
N ALA A 86 27.55 29.04 -50.03
CA ALA A 86 27.41 27.66 -49.56
C ALA A 86 27.42 27.58 -48.03
N ALA A 87 28.35 28.30 -47.39
CA ALA A 87 28.42 28.37 -45.94
C ALA A 87 27.16 29.00 -45.32
N GLN A 88 26.59 30.03 -45.95
CA GLN A 88 25.33 30.63 -45.50
C GLN A 88 24.16 29.66 -45.63
N ALA A 89 23.99 29.04 -46.80
CA ALA A 89 22.91 28.07 -47.01
C ALA A 89 22.99 26.89 -46.02
N GLN A 90 24.21 26.47 -45.66
CA GLN A 90 24.41 25.39 -44.69
C GLN A 90 24.08 25.83 -43.26
N ARG A 91 24.39 27.07 -42.88
CA ARG A 91 23.93 27.65 -41.60
C ARG A 91 22.42 27.75 -41.53
N ASP A 92 21.77 28.18 -42.61
CA ASP A 92 20.31 28.29 -42.68
C ASP A 92 19.64 26.91 -42.53
N LEU A 93 20.21 25.88 -43.17
CA LEU A 93 19.77 24.50 -43.01
C LEU A 93 19.92 24.01 -41.57
N GLN A 94 21.07 24.24 -40.94
CA GLN A 94 21.30 23.86 -39.54
C GLN A 94 20.37 24.60 -38.57
N ALA A 95 20.13 25.89 -38.81
CA ALA A 95 19.22 26.69 -38.00
C ALA A 95 17.79 26.14 -38.07
N LEU A 96 17.30 25.80 -39.27
CA LEU A 96 15.97 25.22 -39.43
C LEU A 96 15.86 23.81 -38.83
N GLN A 97 16.92 23.01 -38.91
CA GLN A 97 16.97 21.70 -38.23
C GLN A 97 16.85 21.87 -36.71
N ALA A 98 17.61 22.79 -36.13
CA ALA A 98 17.55 23.09 -34.70
C ALA A 98 16.16 23.62 -34.28
N GLU A 99 15.53 24.47 -35.10
CA GLU A 99 14.17 24.97 -34.85
C GLU A 99 13.14 23.84 -34.83
N ARG A 100 13.19 22.93 -35.80
CA ARG A 100 12.33 21.73 -35.85
C ARG A 100 12.52 20.85 -34.62
N ASP A 101 13.77 20.64 -34.21
CA ASP A 101 14.10 19.78 -33.07
C ASP A 101 13.61 20.40 -31.75
N ALA A 102 13.80 21.71 -31.58
CA ALA A 102 13.27 22.47 -30.46
C ALA A 102 11.73 22.44 -30.41
N TYR A 103 11.06 22.56 -31.57
CA TYR A 103 9.61 22.41 -31.66
C TYR A 103 9.16 21.02 -31.22
N ASN A 104 9.80 19.95 -31.70
CA ASN A 104 9.47 18.58 -31.33
C ASN A 104 9.71 18.30 -29.84
N GLU A 105 10.76 18.89 -29.26
CA GLU A 105 11.04 18.74 -27.83
C GLU A 105 10.00 19.46 -26.96
N ASN A 106 9.68 20.71 -27.31
CA ASN A 106 8.63 21.46 -26.62
C ASN A 106 7.28 20.74 -26.71
N TRP A 107 6.93 20.21 -27.88
CA TRP A 107 5.72 19.42 -28.08
C TRP A 107 5.69 18.18 -27.19
N ARG A 108 6.81 17.43 -27.11
CA ARG A 108 6.92 16.27 -26.21
C ARG A 108 6.77 16.66 -24.75
N GLY A 109 7.37 17.77 -24.34
CA GLY A 109 7.23 18.32 -22.99
C GLY A 109 5.78 18.66 -22.64
N GLN A 110 5.08 19.37 -23.52
CA GLN A 110 3.67 19.74 -23.33
C GLN A 110 2.75 18.52 -23.21
N VAL A 111 2.89 17.55 -24.12
CA VAL A 111 2.11 16.31 -24.07
C VAL A 111 2.43 15.50 -22.81
N GLY A 112 3.70 15.46 -22.38
CA GLY A 112 4.09 14.80 -21.13
C GLY A 112 3.47 15.44 -19.89
N GLN A 113 3.41 16.77 -19.84
CA GLN A 113 2.75 17.52 -18.77
C GLN A 113 1.25 17.26 -18.75
N GLU A 114 0.58 17.35 -19.91
CA GLU A 114 -0.85 17.08 -20.02
C GLU A 114 -1.18 15.63 -19.63
N LEU A 115 -0.39 14.66 -20.09
CA LEU A 115 -0.55 13.26 -19.72
C LEU A 115 -0.44 13.06 -18.21
N THR A 116 0.53 13.72 -17.57
CA THR A 116 0.72 13.65 -16.11
C THR A 116 -0.48 14.24 -15.38
N GLU A 117 -0.98 15.39 -15.83
CA GLU A 117 -2.16 16.05 -15.24
C GLU A 117 -3.41 15.19 -15.38
N GLN A 118 -3.67 14.65 -16.57
CA GLN A 118 -4.83 13.78 -16.82
C GLN A 118 -4.73 12.47 -16.05
N SER A 119 -3.53 11.91 -15.92
CA SER A 119 -3.30 10.71 -15.10
C SER A 119 -3.59 10.98 -13.62
N ARG A 120 -3.21 12.16 -13.11
CA ARG A 120 -3.55 12.57 -11.74
C ARG A 120 -5.06 12.70 -11.55
N LYS A 121 -5.75 13.41 -12.46
CA LYS A 121 -7.22 13.56 -12.45
C LYS A 121 -7.93 12.22 -12.49
N LEU A 122 -7.44 11.27 -13.29
CA LEU A 122 -7.98 9.91 -13.36
C LEU A 122 -7.78 9.16 -12.04
N SER A 123 -6.61 9.26 -11.43
CA SER A 123 -6.33 8.65 -10.12
C SER A 123 -7.26 9.22 -9.04
N ASP A 124 -7.40 10.55 -8.98
CA ASP A 124 -8.29 11.22 -8.03
C ASP A 124 -9.76 10.80 -8.24
N ALA A 125 -10.20 10.74 -9.50
CA ALA A 125 -11.55 10.30 -9.84
C ALA A 125 -11.82 8.84 -9.43
N ARG A 126 -10.85 7.94 -9.61
CA ARG A 126 -10.95 6.53 -9.19
C ARG A 126 -11.03 6.40 -7.68
N GLU A 127 -10.21 7.15 -6.95
CA GLU A 127 -10.23 7.14 -5.48
C GLU A 127 -11.56 7.69 -4.95
N ASN A 128 -12.08 8.75 -5.56
CA ASN A 128 -13.39 9.30 -5.24
C ASN A 128 -14.53 8.31 -5.54
N LEU A 129 -14.44 7.58 -6.66
CA LEU A 129 -15.39 6.50 -6.99
C LEU A 129 -15.37 5.41 -5.91
N LYS A 130 -14.18 4.93 -5.54
CA LYS A 130 -14.03 3.91 -4.49
C LYS A 130 -14.60 4.36 -3.14
N LYS A 131 -14.37 5.62 -2.76
CA LYS A 131 -14.96 6.22 -1.55
C LYS A 131 -16.49 6.29 -1.64
N ALA A 132 -17.03 6.67 -2.79
CA ALA A 132 -18.48 6.73 -3.00
C ALA A 132 -19.12 5.33 -2.97
N GLU A 133 -18.47 4.33 -3.55
CA GLU A 133 -18.90 2.93 -3.50
C GLU A 133 -18.89 2.39 -2.06
N LEU A 134 -17.82 2.64 -1.30
CA LEU A 134 -17.75 2.27 0.10
C LEU A 134 -18.85 2.96 0.93
N ARG A 135 -19.07 4.27 0.73
CA ARG A 135 -20.17 4.99 1.37
C ARG A 135 -21.52 4.38 1.04
N ARG A 136 -21.74 3.99 -0.22
CA ARG A 136 -22.98 3.31 -0.65
C ARG A 136 -23.14 1.96 0.03
N GLN A 137 -22.08 1.17 0.17
CA GLN A 137 -22.11 -0.10 0.90
C GLN A 137 -22.43 0.09 2.38
N LEU A 138 -21.89 1.13 3.01
CA LEU A 138 -22.13 1.43 4.44
C LEU A 138 -23.54 1.99 4.73
N VAL A 139 -24.36 2.27 3.72
CA VAL A 139 -25.79 2.61 3.92
C VAL A 139 -26.58 1.39 4.42
N GLU A 140 -26.20 0.18 3.99
CA GLU A 140 -26.83 -1.06 4.39
C GLU A 140 -25.88 -1.84 5.30
N LEU A 141 -26.20 -1.90 6.59
CA LEU A 141 -25.45 -2.69 7.55
C LEU A 141 -25.95 -4.14 7.52
N ARG A 142 -25.09 -5.06 7.09
CA ARG A 142 -25.35 -6.51 7.10
C ARG A 142 -24.55 -7.19 8.20
N ALA A 143 -25.13 -8.22 8.81
CA ALA A 143 -24.42 -9.10 9.72
C ALA A 143 -23.38 -9.93 8.95
N ASP A 144 -22.17 -10.08 9.49
CA ASP A 144 -21.10 -10.88 8.88
C ASP A 144 -21.40 -12.40 8.93
N GLN A 145 -22.12 -12.82 9.96
CA GLN A 145 -22.53 -14.21 10.17
C GLN A 145 -23.90 -14.28 10.83
N ASP A 146 -24.53 -15.45 10.71
CA ASP A 146 -25.79 -15.75 11.39
C ASP A 146 -25.63 -15.61 12.90
N GLY A 147 -26.61 -14.95 13.52
CA GLY A 147 -26.58 -14.65 14.94
C GLY A 147 -27.94 -14.18 15.46
N THR A 148 -28.10 -14.22 16.77
CA THR A 148 -29.28 -13.69 17.46
C THR A 148 -29.05 -12.24 17.85
N VAL A 149 -30.04 -11.39 17.61
CA VAL A 149 -30.03 -9.98 18.03
C VAL A 149 -30.27 -9.89 19.53
N LEU A 150 -29.28 -9.42 20.30
CA LEU A 150 -29.35 -9.28 21.75
C LEU A 150 -29.92 -7.91 22.16
N THR A 151 -29.40 -6.84 21.56
CA THR A 151 -29.88 -5.47 21.79
C THR A 151 -29.98 -4.69 20.50
N VAL A 152 -30.95 -3.78 20.45
CA VAL A 152 -31.14 -2.79 19.39
C VAL A 152 -31.14 -1.41 20.05
N ALA A 153 -30.36 -0.49 19.50
CA ALA A 153 -30.32 0.90 19.96
C ALA A 153 -31.68 1.57 19.80
N LYS A 154 -31.99 2.51 20.69
CA LYS A 154 -33.23 3.28 20.67
C LYS A 154 -33.15 4.38 19.60
N VAL A 155 -33.27 4.00 18.35
CA VAL A 155 -33.28 4.92 17.20
C VAL A 155 -34.60 4.84 16.43
N SER A 156 -35.09 6.00 15.99
CA SER A 156 -36.33 6.13 15.21
C SER A 156 -36.02 6.39 13.73
N PRO A 157 -36.94 6.06 12.80
CA PRO A 157 -36.77 6.40 11.39
C PRO A 157 -36.55 7.91 11.20
N GLY A 158 -35.50 8.28 10.47
CA GLY A 158 -35.11 9.68 10.24
C GLY A 158 -34.21 10.30 11.31
N SER A 159 -33.88 9.58 12.39
CA SER A 159 -32.88 10.02 13.35
C SER A 159 -31.47 9.97 12.76
N VAL A 160 -30.65 10.99 13.04
CA VAL A 160 -29.24 11.04 12.65
C VAL A 160 -28.42 10.39 13.74
N MET A 161 -27.53 9.46 13.37
CA MET A 161 -26.59 8.84 14.29
C MET A 161 -25.15 9.25 14.03
N GLN A 162 -24.33 9.18 15.07
CA GLN A 162 -22.90 9.43 14.99
C GLN A 162 -22.14 8.17 14.51
N SER A 163 -20.98 8.37 13.90
CA SER A 163 -20.10 7.26 13.53
C SER A 163 -19.54 6.58 14.78
N GLY A 164 -19.60 5.25 14.83
CA GLY A 164 -19.12 4.45 15.96
C GLY A 164 -20.15 4.20 17.07
N GLU A 165 -21.37 4.72 16.94
CA GLU A 165 -22.46 4.39 17.86
C GLU A 165 -22.96 2.95 17.62
N GLN A 166 -23.11 2.20 18.71
CA GLN A 166 -23.52 0.80 18.64
C GLN A 166 -25.01 0.69 18.34
N LEU A 167 -25.37 0.11 17.19
CA LEU A 167 -26.75 -0.11 16.76
C LEU A 167 -27.35 -1.42 17.24
N ILE A 168 -26.66 -2.51 16.94
CA ILE A 168 -27.17 -3.87 17.15
C ILE A 168 -26.03 -4.68 17.75
N THR A 169 -26.34 -5.41 18.82
CA THR A 169 -25.45 -6.44 19.34
C THR A 169 -25.91 -7.78 18.82
N LEU A 170 -25.04 -8.46 18.06
CA LEU A 170 -25.29 -9.79 17.51
C LEU A 170 -24.46 -10.81 18.26
N VAL A 171 -25.08 -11.95 18.59
CA VAL A 171 -24.41 -13.11 19.17
C VAL A 171 -24.39 -14.24 18.13
N PRO A 172 -23.21 -14.66 17.64
CA PRO A 172 -23.05 -15.81 16.75
C PRO A 172 -23.79 -17.07 17.20
N THR A 173 -24.49 -17.74 16.28
CA THR A 173 -25.11 -19.05 16.56
C THR A 173 -24.14 -20.23 16.48
N SER A 174 -23.02 -20.08 15.75
CA SER A 174 -22.04 -21.14 15.48
C SER A 174 -20.80 -21.13 16.40
N ALA A 175 -20.75 -20.22 17.39
CA ALA A 175 -19.59 -20.14 18.27
C ALA A 175 -19.58 -21.31 19.28
N PRO A 176 -18.41 -21.93 19.54
CA PRO A 176 -18.30 -22.94 20.58
C PRO A 176 -18.62 -22.30 21.94
N LEU A 177 -19.51 -22.95 22.69
CA LEU A 177 -19.88 -22.47 24.02
C LEU A 177 -18.78 -22.82 25.01
N GLU A 178 -18.39 -21.82 25.80
CA GLU A 178 -17.50 -21.98 26.94
C GLU A 178 -18.22 -21.46 28.20
N ALA A 179 -18.01 -22.15 29.31
CA ALA A 179 -18.48 -21.70 30.61
C ALA A 179 -17.39 -20.86 31.26
N GLU A 180 -17.75 -19.65 31.69
CA GLU A 180 -16.93 -18.86 32.60
C GLU A 180 -17.38 -19.14 34.03
N ILE A 181 -16.48 -19.69 34.85
CA ILE A 181 -16.75 -20.05 36.23
C ILE A 181 -15.84 -19.27 37.17
N ASN A 182 -16.38 -18.91 38.34
CA ASN A 182 -15.64 -18.25 39.40
C ASN A 182 -15.14 -19.30 40.39
N VAL A 183 -13.83 -19.37 40.58
CA VAL A 183 -13.12 -20.29 41.47
C VAL A 183 -12.65 -19.52 42.69
N ALA A 184 -12.90 -20.02 43.90
CA ALA A 184 -12.42 -19.37 45.11
C ALA A 184 -10.87 -19.33 45.13
N GLY A 185 -10.29 -18.25 45.65
CA GLY A 185 -8.82 -18.10 45.70
C GLY A 185 -8.09 -19.23 46.43
N ALA A 186 -8.73 -19.83 47.44
CA ALA A 186 -8.20 -21.00 48.15
C ALA A 186 -8.12 -22.26 47.26
N ASP A 187 -9.02 -22.40 46.30
CA ASP A 187 -9.13 -23.57 45.43
C ASP A 187 -8.34 -23.40 44.12
N ALA A 188 -8.06 -22.15 43.72
CA ALA A 188 -7.35 -21.82 42.49
C ALA A 188 -5.94 -22.43 42.42
N GLY A 189 -5.28 -22.66 43.57
CA GLY A 189 -3.97 -23.31 43.62
C GLY A 189 -3.97 -24.81 43.30
N TYR A 190 -5.13 -25.46 43.29
CA TYR A 190 -5.25 -26.90 43.04
C TYR A 190 -5.72 -27.25 41.63
N ILE A 191 -6.26 -26.27 40.90
CA ILE A 191 -6.84 -26.46 39.57
C ILE A 191 -5.80 -26.15 38.50
N HIS A 192 -5.74 -26.98 37.47
CA HIS A 192 -4.82 -26.84 36.35
C HIS A 192 -5.58 -26.86 35.01
N PRO A 193 -5.07 -26.16 33.99
CA PRO A 193 -5.53 -26.38 32.62
C PRO A 193 -5.41 -27.85 32.23
N GLY A 194 -6.48 -28.42 31.68
CA GLY A 194 -6.60 -29.85 31.35
C GLY A 194 -7.40 -30.68 32.35
N ASP A 195 -7.74 -30.12 33.53
CA ASP A 195 -8.53 -30.87 34.50
C ASP A 195 -9.96 -31.15 33.99
N PRO A 196 -10.46 -32.39 34.14
CA PRO A 196 -11.82 -32.73 33.77
C PRO A 196 -12.81 -32.14 34.76
N SER A 197 -13.91 -31.62 34.24
CA SER A 197 -14.94 -30.93 35.00
C SER A 197 -16.32 -31.38 34.56
N ASN A 198 -17.26 -31.44 35.51
CA ASN A 198 -18.65 -31.74 35.25
C ASN A 198 -19.47 -30.47 35.52
N LEU A 199 -20.14 -29.96 34.49
CA LEU A 199 -20.98 -28.78 34.59
C LEU A 199 -22.45 -29.20 34.79
N LYS A 200 -23.04 -28.67 35.86
CA LYS A 200 -24.45 -28.81 36.22
C LYS A 200 -25.17 -27.54 35.80
N LEU A 201 -26.14 -27.67 34.92
CA LEU A 201 -26.96 -26.55 34.47
C LEU A 201 -28.07 -26.30 35.50
N ASP A 202 -28.22 -25.07 35.99
CA ASP A 202 -29.26 -24.80 36.99
C ASP A 202 -30.66 -24.83 36.36
N THR A 203 -30.74 -24.55 35.06
CA THR A 203 -31.97 -24.60 34.25
C THR A 203 -32.40 -26.02 33.89
N LEU A 204 -31.53 -27.03 34.08
CA LEU A 204 -31.80 -28.42 33.73
C LEU A 204 -31.35 -29.36 34.86
N PRO A 205 -32.28 -29.93 35.66
CA PRO A 205 -31.93 -30.76 36.80
C PRO A 205 -31.00 -31.92 36.46
N TYR A 206 -29.78 -31.89 37.00
CA TYR A 206 -28.74 -32.88 36.69
C TYR A 206 -29.10 -34.31 37.10
N THR A 207 -30.02 -34.48 38.05
CA THR A 207 -30.53 -35.79 38.48
C THR A 207 -31.31 -36.52 37.39
N THR A 208 -31.92 -35.76 36.48
CA THR A 208 -32.79 -36.31 35.43
C THR A 208 -32.08 -36.33 34.09
N TYR A 209 -31.33 -35.26 33.76
CA TYR A 209 -30.77 -35.06 32.42
C TYR A 209 -29.24 -35.24 32.34
N GLY A 210 -28.60 -35.49 33.48
CA GLY A 210 -27.15 -35.67 33.58
C GLY A 210 -26.37 -34.35 33.69
N THR A 211 -25.05 -34.43 33.48
CA THR A 211 -24.13 -33.29 33.52
C THR A 211 -23.42 -33.12 32.19
N VAL A 212 -23.04 -31.90 31.86
CA VAL A 212 -22.19 -31.61 30.70
C VAL A 212 -20.75 -31.86 31.09
N GLU A 213 -20.01 -32.65 30.31
CA GLU A 213 -18.58 -32.83 30.55
C GLU A 213 -17.82 -31.64 29.95
N GLY A 214 -16.72 -31.28 30.59
CA GLY A 214 -15.90 -30.18 30.12
C GLY A 214 -14.48 -30.26 30.62
N VAL A 215 -13.60 -29.48 30.01
CA VAL A 215 -12.18 -29.43 30.37
C VAL A 215 -11.81 -27.99 30.67
N VAL A 216 -11.09 -27.79 31.78
CA VAL A 216 -10.56 -26.47 32.13
C VAL A 216 -9.55 -26.06 31.06
N ARG A 217 -9.85 -25.02 30.30
CA ARG A 217 -9.01 -24.54 29.21
C ARG A 217 -7.99 -23.52 29.69
N VAL A 218 -8.45 -22.51 30.43
CA VAL A 218 -7.64 -21.40 30.92
C VAL A 218 -8.10 -21.00 32.30
N ILE A 219 -7.14 -20.67 33.16
CA ILE A 219 -7.38 -20.01 34.43
C ILE A 219 -6.77 -18.62 34.30
N SER A 220 -7.57 -17.59 34.58
CA SER A 220 -7.10 -16.21 34.57
C SER A 220 -5.93 -16.07 35.56
N PRO A 221 -4.79 -15.49 35.16
CA PRO A 221 -3.69 -15.22 36.09
C PRO A 221 -4.04 -14.10 37.08
N ASP A 222 -5.09 -13.31 36.78
CA ASP A 222 -5.54 -12.20 37.62
C ASP A 222 -6.61 -12.63 38.64
N SER A 223 -6.55 -12.03 39.82
CA SER A 223 -7.44 -12.28 40.96
C SER A 223 -8.49 -11.18 41.05
N PHE A 224 -9.77 -11.54 41.00
CA PHE A 224 -10.89 -10.62 41.10
C PHE A 224 -11.44 -10.57 42.54
N SER A 225 -12.10 -9.49 42.93
CA SER A 225 -12.68 -9.29 44.27
C SER A 225 -14.21 -9.30 44.20
N THR A 226 -14.87 -9.89 45.19
CA THR A 226 -16.35 -9.90 45.32
C THR A 226 -16.95 -8.59 45.84
N ALA A 227 -16.13 -7.56 46.10
CA ALA A 227 -16.63 -6.25 46.50
C ALA A 227 -17.44 -5.59 45.36
N PRO A 228 -18.54 -4.88 45.67
CA PRO A 228 -19.32 -4.14 44.67
C PRO A 228 -18.41 -3.23 43.83
N GLU A 229 -18.71 -3.17 42.54
CA GLU A 229 -17.92 -2.50 41.49
C GLU A 229 -17.68 -0.99 41.76
N ASP A 230 -18.43 -0.39 42.69
CA ASP A 230 -18.30 1.01 43.14
C ASP A 230 -17.03 1.32 43.97
N GLN A 231 -16.21 0.34 44.32
CA GLN A 231 -14.95 0.57 45.05
C GLN A 231 -13.71 -0.02 44.35
N GLN A 232 -13.68 -0.01 43.01
CA GLN A 232 -12.39 -0.08 42.33
C GLN A 232 -11.61 1.22 42.56
N PRO A 233 -10.42 1.19 43.20
CA PRO A 233 -9.57 2.38 43.22
C PRO A 233 -9.16 2.66 41.78
N LYS A 234 -9.56 3.83 41.26
CA LYS A 234 -9.00 4.38 40.02
C LYS A 234 -7.47 4.33 40.14
N ARG A 235 -6.82 3.78 39.11
CA ARG A 235 -5.35 3.71 38.99
C ARG A 235 -4.73 5.05 39.43
N GLY A 236 -4.04 5.07 40.55
CA GLY A 236 -3.26 6.26 40.91
C GLY A 236 -2.90 6.49 42.38
N SER A 237 -3.51 5.84 43.37
CA SER A 237 -3.12 6.18 44.75
C SER A 237 -3.48 5.13 45.80
N GLN A 238 -2.41 4.77 46.53
CA GLN A 238 -2.31 4.14 47.86
C GLN A 238 -1.85 2.68 47.91
N PRO A 239 -0.94 2.37 48.87
CA PRO A 239 -0.33 1.05 49.02
C PRO A 239 -1.36 -0.02 49.39
N VAL A 240 -1.16 -1.20 48.81
CA VAL A 240 -1.94 -2.42 49.02
C VAL A 240 -1.86 -2.82 50.49
N GLN A 241 -2.92 -2.55 51.25
CA GLN A 241 -3.14 -3.22 52.53
C GLN A 241 -3.43 -4.70 52.23
N PRO A 242 -2.92 -5.66 53.02
CA PRO A 242 -3.27 -7.07 52.86
C PRO A 242 -4.78 -7.24 53.05
N ARG A 243 -5.46 -7.53 51.94
CA ARG A 243 -6.90 -7.74 51.88
C ARG A 243 -7.22 -9.11 52.50
N PRO A 244 -8.29 -9.26 53.29
CA PRO A 244 -8.62 -10.54 53.92
C PRO A 244 -8.71 -11.67 52.88
N LEU A 245 -8.05 -12.78 53.18
CA LEU A 245 -7.73 -13.92 52.30
C LEU A 245 -8.96 -14.67 51.72
N GLY A 246 -10.19 -14.19 51.95
CA GLY A 246 -11.44 -14.89 51.66
C GLY A 246 -12.36 -14.25 50.62
N SER A 247 -12.02 -13.08 50.04
CA SER A 247 -12.90 -12.36 49.10
C SER A 247 -12.42 -12.34 47.66
N SER A 248 -11.36 -13.09 47.34
CA SER A 248 -10.82 -13.15 45.97
C SER A 248 -11.23 -14.42 45.25
N TYR A 249 -11.59 -14.28 43.97
CA TYR A 249 -11.91 -15.38 43.06
C TYR A 249 -11.11 -15.25 41.76
N TYR A 250 -10.83 -16.38 41.14
CA TYR A 250 -10.20 -16.50 39.83
C TYR A 250 -11.24 -16.91 38.81
N ARG A 251 -11.14 -16.41 37.58
CA ARG A 251 -12.03 -16.83 36.49
C ARG A 251 -11.38 -17.98 35.74
N ALA A 252 -12.06 -19.11 35.64
CA ALA A 252 -11.66 -20.21 34.77
C ALA A 252 -12.64 -20.36 33.61
N ARG A 253 -12.11 -20.70 32.43
CA ARG A 253 -12.89 -21.02 31.24
C ARG A 253 -12.87 -22.52 31.01
N VAL A 254 -14.05 -23.10 30.89
CA VAL A 254 -14.26 -24.53 30.69
C VAL A 254 -14.94 -24.75 29.35
N THR A 255 -14.36 -25.60 28.50
CA THR A 255 -15.02 -26.01 27.24
C THR A 255 -16.17 -26.95 27.54
N LEU A 256 -17.31 -26.79 26.86
CA LEU A 256 -18.44 -27.70 27.01
C LEU A 256 -18.40 -28.78 25.94
N ASP A 257 -18.47 -30.05 26.36
CA ASP A 257 -18.73 -31.19 25.51
C ASP A 257 -20.09 -31.79 25.86
N ALA A 258 -21.07 -31.62 24.96
CA ALA A 258 -22.46 -32.00 25.19
C ALA A 258 -22.71 -33.52 25.07
N THR A 259 -21.67 -34.34 24.97
CA THR A 259 -21.73 -35.78 24.66
C THR A 259 -22.55 -36.62 25.64
N HIS A 260 -22.79 -36.14 26.87
CA HIS A 260 -23.36 -36.93 27.96
C HIS A 260 -24.73 -36.45 28.48
N LEU A 261 -25.37 -35.50 27.81
CA LEU A 261 -26.75 -35.11 28.11
C LEU A 261 -27.73 -36.14 27.53
N HIS A 262 -28.71 -36.57 28.32
CA HIS A 262 -29.73 -37.54 27.91
C HIS A 262 -31.14 -36.96 28.10
N ASP A 263 -32.10 -37.43 27.30
CA ASP A 263 -33.52 -37.05 27.37
C ASP A 263 -33.80 -35.54 27.33
N ILE A 264 -32.94 -34.78 26.61
CA ILE A 264 -33.09 -33.34 26.46
C ILE A 264 -34.41 -33.02 25.74
N PRO A 265 -35.26 -32.13 26.26
CA PRO A 265 -36.45 -31.68 25.55
C PRO A 265 -36.08 -31.07 24.19
N SER A 266 -36.85 -31.37 23.14
CA SER A 266 -36.57 -30.91 21.77
C SER A 266 -36.53 -29.38 21.57
N TRP A 267 -37.01 -28.61 22.55
CA TRP A 267 -36.99 -27.15 22.55
C TRP A 267 -35.78 -26.56 23.29
N PHE A 268 -35.05 -27.35 24.08
CA PHE A 268 -33.97 -26.85 24.91
C PHE A 268 -32.66 -26.76 24.12
N HIS A 269 -32.08 -25.55 24.12
CA HIS A 269 -30.79 -25.27 23.53
C HIS A 269 -29.95 -24.49 24.55
N LEU A 270 -28.65 -24.78 24.62
CA LEU A 270 -27.74 -24.03 25.46
C LEU A 270 -27.60 -22.60 24.92
N THR A 271 -27.94 -21.61 25.73
CA THR A 271 -27.81 -20.18 25.38
C THR A 271 -26.79 -19.49 26.28
N PRO A 272 -26.01 -18.51 25.77
CA PRO A 272 -25.16 -17.69 26.60
C PRO A 272 -25.94 -17.02 27.74
N GLY A 273 -25.33 -16.95 28.92
CA GLY A 273 -25.93 -16.34 30.12
C GLY A 273 -26.74 -17.30 31.01
N MET A 274 -26.85 -18.58 30.67
CA MET A 274 -27.44 -19.58 31.58
C MET A 274 -26.56 -19.78 32.83
N PRO A 275 -27.14 -19.76 34.05
CA PRO A 275 -26.41 -20.08 35.28
C PRO A 275 -26.07 -21.58 35.34
N LEU A 276 -24.86 -21.88 35.80
CA LEU A 276 -24.36 -23.23 35.95
C LEU A 276 -23.38 -23.32 37.12
N THR A 277 -23.21 -24.52 37.63
CA THR A 277 -22.20 -24.86 38.66
C THR A 277 -21.25 -25.91 38.09
N ALA A 278 -19.94 -25.72 38.22
CA ALA A 278 -18.94 -26.68 37.72
C ALA A 278 -18.20 -27.38 38.86
N ASP A 279 -18.17 -28.71 38.82
CA ASP A 279 -17.37 -29.54 39.70
C ASP A 279 -16.07 -29.93 38.99
N ILE A 280 -14.94 -29.39 39.42
CA ILE A 280 -13.62 -29.68 38.83
C ILE A 280 -12.95 -30.82 39.61
N LYS A 281 -12.52 -31.86 38.90
CA LYS A 281 -11.85 -33.02 39.51
C LYS A 281 -10.36 -32.74 39.68
N VAL A 282 -9.97 -32.26 40.85
CA VAL A 282 -8.57 -31.95 41.20
C VAL A 282 -7.84 -33.12 41.87
N GLY A 283 -6.84 -33.66 41.18
CA GLY A 283 -5.90 -34.65 41.71
C GLY A 283 -6.49 -36.03 42.05
N LYS A 284 -5.64 -36.92 42.59
CA LYS A 284 -6.02 -38.25 43.08
C LYS A 284 -5.45 -38.42 44.48
N ARG A 285 -6.31 -38.56 45.49
CA ARG A 285 -5.89 -38.89 46.86
C ARG A 285 -6.16 -40.36 47.16
N THR A 286 -5.12 -41.09 47.57
CA THR A 286 -5.26 -42.45 48.11
C THR A 286 -5.86 -42.40 49.52
N LEU A 287 -6.77 -43.33 49.86
CA LEU A 287 -7.42 -43.39 51.18
C LEU A 287 -6.42 -43.40 52.34
N VAL A 288 -5.28 -44.08 52.16
CA VAL A 288 -4.18 -44.12 53.13
C VAL A 288 -3.66 -42.70 53.43
N ALA A 289 -3.50 -41.86 52.40
CA ALA A 289 -3.02 -40.49 52.57
C ALA A 289 -4.02 -39.61 53.32
N TYR A 290 -5.33 -39.85 53.18
CA TYR A 290 -6.35 -39.13 53.95
C TYR A 290 -6.24 -39.43 55.45
N LEU A 291 -6.08 -40.71 55.81
CA LEU A 291 -5.97 -41.16 57.20
C LEU A 291 -4.72 -40.57 57.89
N PHE A 292 -3.57 -40.56 57.21
CA PHE A 292 -2.32 -40.02 57.76
C PHE A 292 -2.25 -38.49 57.75
N SER A 293 -2.96 -37.80 56.84
CA SER A 293 -2.96 -36.33 56.79
C SER A 293 -3.58 -35.65 58.00
N ARG A 294 -4.41 -36.37 58.79
CA ARG A 294 -4.99 -35.87 60.05
C ARG A 294 -4.13 -36.16 61.28
N VAL A 295 -3.19 -37.11 61.20
CA VAL A 295 -2.39 -37.56 62.36
C VAL A 295 -1.03 -36.87 62.39
N LEU A 296 -0.44 -36.54 61.24
CA LEU A 296 0.87 -35.86 61.19
C LEU A 296 0.91 -34.42 61.72
N PRO A 297 -0.11 -33.54 61.50
CA PRO A 297 -0.04 -32.16 61.99
C PRO A 297 -0.04 -32.08 63.52
N ALA A 298 -0.69 -33.04 64.19
CA ALA A 298 -0.78 -33.09 65.65
C ALA A 298 0.56 -33.40 66.34
N PHE A 299 1.53 -34.01 65.63
CA PHE A 299 2.85 -34.32 66.19
C PHE A 299 3.91 -33.24 65.92
N MET A 300 3.70 -32.35 64.95
CA MET A 300 4.70 -31.35 64.55
C MET A 300 4.42 -29.93 65.07
N ASP A 301 3.18 -29.59 65.46
CA ASP A 301 2.91 -28.34 66.19
C ASP A 301 3.25 -28.42 67.69
N GLY A 302 3.49 -29.61 68.24
CA GLY A 302 3.94 -29.81 69.63
C GLY A 302 5.45 -29.60 69.87
N MET A 303 6.24 -29.31 68.83
CA MET A 303 7.68 -29.02 68.94
C MET A 303 8.03 -27.61 68.43
N ARG A 304 7.06 -26.69 68.47
CA ARG A 304 7.30 -25.25 68.39
C ARG A 304 6.56 -24.55 69.54
N GLU A 305 7.26 -24.47 70.67
CA GLU A 305 7.06 -23.41 71.66
C GLU A 305 8.35 -22.58 71.71
N PRO A 306 8.35 -21.41 72.38
CA PRO A 306 7.75 -20.14 72.01
C PRO A 306 8.75 -19.13 71.40
#